data_AF-A0A920W980-F1
#
_entry.id   AF-A0A920W980-F1
#
_cell.length_a   1.000
_cell.length_b   1.000
_cell.length_c   1.000
_cell.angle_alpha   90.00
_cell.angle_beta   90.00
_cell.angle_gamma   90.00
#
_symmetry.space_group_name_H-M   'P 1'
#
loop_
_entity.id
_entity.type
_entity.pdbx_description
1 polymer ?
#
loop_
_entity_poly.entity_id
_entity_poly.type
_entity_poly.pdbx_seq_one_letter_code
_entity_poly.pdbx_strand_id
1 'polypeptide(L)'
;MREFLAEMKFSARSIDAIWEPLFSGIQLTSSLEGSARLGSLILRCLILGPAAVPAAGMQAIPEQMALNLPPGSIRLGAEVVNLSGTEVSLSSGEVIEAGKVLLATDKTAGVRLLGGASDGSRSQWHAYFRSSEPPNESKAIHLLPAAQGPCRNVAIMSNVATEYAPEDETLIVAAGPTSSREPPVSAARVQLLETFGARSEEWELLTGPG
;
A
#
# COMPACT_ATOMS: atom_id res chain seq x y z
N MET A 1 -0.81 10.41 16.61
CA MET A 1 -0.04 9.20 16.98
C MET A 1 1.10 9.49 17.95
N ARG A 2 1.94 10.50 17.70
CA ARG A 2 3.08 10.85 18.58
C ARG A 2 2.67 11.11 20.03
N GLU A 3 1.64 11.94 20.24
CA GLU A 3 1.10 12.23 21.58
C GLU A 3 0.64 10.96 22.30
N PHE A 4 -0.14 10.11 21.61
CA PHE A 4 -0.57 8.80 22.13
C PHE A 4 0.63 7.94 22.57
N LEU A 5 1.72 7.89 21.79
CA LEU A 5 2.92 7.14 22.17
C LEU A 5 3.64 7.75 23.39
N ALA A 6 3.64 9.09 23.51
CA ALA A 6 4.19 9.77 24.67
C ALA A 6 3.33 9.54 25.93
N GLU A 7 2.00 9.50 25.80
CA GLU A 7 1.08 9.14 26.87
C GLU A 7 1.31 7.70 27.36
N MET A 8 1.60 6.78 26.43
CA MET A 8 2.04 5.40 26.70
C MET A 8 3.46 5.30 27.30
N LYS A 9 4.09 6.44 27.61
CA LYS A 9 5.42 6.56 28.24
C LYS A 9 6.59 6.03 27.41
N PHE A 10 6.46 5.94 26.09
CA PHE A 10 7.61 5.73 25.23
C PHE A 10 8.53 6.96 25.24
N SER A 11 9.84 6.73 25.30
CA SER A 11 10.82 7.81 25.25
C SER A 11 10.84 8.48 23.88
N ALA A 12 11.21 9.77 23.80
CA ALA A 12 11.35 10.48 22.53
C ALA A 12 12.28 9.71 21.56
N ARG A 13 13.40 9.17 22.08
CA ARG A 13 14.31 8.32 21.32
C ARG A 13 13.63 7.08 20.73
N SER A 14 12.79 6.38 21.49
CA SER A 14 12.04 5.22 20.99
C SER A 14 11.02 5.63 19.95
N ILE A 15 10.34 6.76 20.16
CA ILE A 15 9.37 7.29 19.21
C ILE A 15 10.04 7.57 17.86
N ASP A 16 11.21 8.21 17.85
CA ASP A 16 11.88 8.58 16.61
C ASP A 16 12.62 7.41 15.95
N ALA A 17 13.19 6.48 16.73
CA ALA A 17 13.99 5.39 16.18
C ALA A 17 13.20 4.13 15.81
N ILE A 18 12.01 3.93 16.40
CA ILE A 18 11.23 2.69 16.23
C ILE A 18 9.82 3.01 15.74
N TRP A 19 9.08 3.84 16.47
CA TRP A 19 7.66 4.02 16.20
C TRP A 19 7.38 4.86 14.97
N GLU A 20 8.19 5.90 14.72
CA GLU A 20 8.10 6.70 13.51
C GLU A 20 8.33 5.82 12.27
N PRO A 21 9.48 5.13 12.10
CA PRO A 21 9.70 4.28 10.93
C PRO A 21 8.65 3.18 10.80
N LEU A 22 8.19 2.59 11.91
CA LEU A 22 7.17 1.53 11.89
C LEU A 22 5.83 2.03 11.35
N PHE A 23 5.28 3.10 11.94
CA PHE A 23 3.95 3.56 11.55
C PHE A 23 3.97 4.32 10.23
N SER A 24 5.00 5.13 9.98
CA SER A 24 5.14 5.84 8.70
C SER A 24 5.50 4.88 7.57
N GLY A 25 6.26 3.82 7.86
CA GLY A 25 6.54 2.67 6.99
C GLY A 25 5.28 1.94 6.55
N ILE A 26 4.43 1.54 7.49
CA ILE A 26 3.24 0.74 7.18
C ILE A 26 2.13 1.59 6.56
N GLN A 27 1.94 2.83 7.03
CA GLN A 27 0.86 3.70 6.55
C GLN A 27 1.29 4.59 5.37
N LEU A 28 2.58 4.55 4.99
CA LEU A 28 3.19 5.40 3.97
C LEU A 28 2.84 6.88 4.18
N THR A 29 3.12 7.38 5.38
CA THR A 29 2.88 8.79 5.79
C THR A 29 4.19 9.56 5.95
N SER A 30 4.11 10.89 5.93
CA SER A 30 5.29 11.75 6.06
C SER A 30 6.01 11.57 7.40
N SER A 31 5.26 11.30 8.47
CA SER A 31 5.73 10.97 9.81
C SER A 31 4.60 10.24 10.58
N LEU A 32 4.49 10.45 11.89
CA LEU A 32 3.47 9.90 12.81
C LEU A 32 2.07 10.54 12.69
N GLU A 33 1.64 10.80 11.47
CA GLU A 33 0.29 11.27 11.17
C GLU A 33 -0.75 10.15 11.31
N GLY A 34 -2.01 10.54 11.44
CA GLY A 34 -3.14 9.60 11.45
C GLY A 34 -3.58 9.13 12.83
N SER A 35 -4.47 8.14 12.79
CA SER A 35 -5.30 7.73 13.92
C SER A 35 -4.59 6.73 14.82
N ALA A 36 -4.51 7.00 16.13
CA ALA A 36 -4.03 6.05 17.12
C ALA A 36 -4.81 4.73 17.08
N ARG A 37 -6.11 4.78 16.78
CA ARG A 37 -6.95 3.59 16.60
C ARG A 37 -6.47 2.69 15.47
N LEU A 38 -6.10 3.28 14.32
CA LEU A 38 -5.54 2.52 13.20
C LEU A 38 -4.17 1.93 13.55
N GLY A 39 -3.32 2.71 14.24
CA GLY A 39 -2.04 2.21 14.75
C GLY A 39 -2.20 0.99 15.67
N SER A 40 -3.13 1.05 16.62
CA SER A 40 -3.44 -0.09 17.50
C SER A 40 -3.95 -1.31 16.73
N LEU A 41 -4.74 -1.12 15.67
CA LEU A 41 -5.18 -2.21 14.80
C LEU A 41 -3.99 -2.85 14.07
N ILE A 42 -3.11 -2.04 13.48
CA ILE A 42 -1.89 -2.51 12.82
C ILE A 42 -1.04 -3.34 13.78
N LEU A 43 -0.78 -2.84 14.99
CA LEU A 43 -0.02 -3.56 16.00
C LEU A 43 -0.68 -4.88 16.39
N ARG A 44 -2.00 -4.87 16.58
CA ARG A 44 -2.74 -6.10 16.87
C ARG A 44 -2.57 -7.13 15.75
N CYS A 45 -2.66 -6.72 14.48
CA CYS A 45 -2.44 -7.63 13.35
C CYS A 45 -1.02 -8.22 13.36
N LEU A 46 0.00 -7.40 13.58
CA LEU A 46 1.41 -7.84 13.66
C LEU A 46 1.68 -8.78 14.85
N ILE A 47 0.96 -8.60 15.96
CA ILE A 47 1.06 -9.49 17.13
C ILE A 47 0.35 -10.82 16.88
N LEU A 48 -0.77 -10.80 16.16
CA LEU A 48 -1.59 -11.99 15.92
C LEU A 48 -0.99 -12.95 14.88
N GLY A 49 -0.15 -12.46 13.98
CA GLY A 49 0.47 -13.34 12.98
C GLY A 49 1.44 -12.64 12.04
N PRO A 50 2.19 -13.43 11.26
CA PRO A 50 3.13 -12.90 10.29
C PRO A 50 2.41 -12.18 9.14
N ALA A 51 3.10 -11.20 8.55
CA ALA A 51 2.72 -10.69 7.25
C ALA A 51 3.03 -11.74 6.17
N ALA A 52 2.13 -11.92 5.21
CA ALA A 52 2.28 -12.87 4.13
C ALA A 52 1.72 -12.27 2.83
N VAL A 53 2.17 -12.81 1.70
CA VAL A 53 1.66 -12.50 0.37
C VAL A 53 1.22 -13.80 -0.32
N PRO A 54 0.20 -13.78 -1.20
CA PRO A 54 -0.19 -14.96 -1.95
C PRO A 54 0.88 -15.31 -2.99
N ALA A 55 1.27 -16.58 -3.10
CA ALA A 55 2.28 -17.03 -4.07
C ALA A 55 1.96 -16.63 -5.52
N ALA A 56 0.67 -16.63 -5.90
CA ALA A 56 0.20 -16.24 -7.23
C ALA A 56 -0.07 -14.73 -7.40
N GLY A 57 0.47 -13.89 -6.51
CA GLY A 57 0.26 -12.45 -6.54
C GLY A 57 -1.00 -11.99 -5.81
N MET A 58 -1.11 -10.68 -5.57
CA MET A 58 -2.25 -10.09 -4.83
C MET A 58 -3.60 -10.31 -5.52
N GLN A 59 -3.63 -10.55 -6.83
CA GLN A 59 -4.84 -10.82 -7.62
C GLN A 59 -5.52 -12.16 -7.23
N ALA A 60 -4.78 -13.10 -6.62
CA ALA A 60 -5.35 -14.37 -6.19
C ALA A 60 -6.46 -14.21 -5.13
N ILE A 61 -6.38 -13.18 -4.28
CA ILE A 61 -7.38 -12.91 -3.24
C ILE A 61 -8.74 -12.54 -3.85
N PRO A 62 -8.86 -11.49 -4.68
CA PRO A 62 -10.15 -11.15 -5.30
C PRO A 62 -10.67 -12.26 -6.23
N GLU A 63 -9.80 -13.03 -6.90
CA GLU A 63 -10.21 -14.19 -7.70
C GLU A 63 -10.86 -15.27 -6.84
N GLN A 64 -10.25 -15.63 -5.70
CA GLN A 64 -10.83 -16.58 -4.74
C GLN A 64 -12.17 -16.08 -4.18
N MET A 65 -12.30 -14.79 -3.92
CA MET A 65 -13.57 -14.20 -3.49
C MET A 65 -14.64 -14.30 -4.59
N ALA A 66 -14.28 -13.99 -5.84
CA ALA A 66 -15.19 -14.03 -6.98
C ALA A 66 -15.72 -15.45 -7.26
N LEU A 67 -14.88 -16.48 -7.12
CA LEU A 67 -15.26 -17.88 -7.32
C LEU A 67 -16.36 -18.37 -6.35
N ASN A 68 -16.49 -17.73 -5.19
CA ASN A 68 -17.48 -18.09 -4.18
C ASN A 68 -18.83 -17.37 -4.39
N LEU A 69 -18.96 -16.54 -5.42
CA LEU A 69 -20.20 -15.83 -5.73
C LEU A 69 -21.05 -16.61 -6.75
N PRO A 70 -22.39 -16.50 -6.68
CA PRO A 70 -23.26 -17.05 -7.72
C PRO A 70 -22.86 -16.55 -9.12
N PRO A 71 -23.00 -17.38 -10.17
CA PRO A 71 -22.75 -16.94 -11.54
C PRO A 71 -23.54 -15.67 -11.88
N GLY A 72 -22.88 -14.72 -12.55
CA GLY A 72 -23.48 -13.43 -12.94
C GLY A 72 -23.52 -12.36 -11.84
N SER A 73 -22.99 -12.63 -10.64
CA SER A 73 -22.95 -11.63 -9.54
C SER A 73 -22.01 -10.45 -9.81
N ILE A 74 -20.99 -10.63 -10.63
CA ILE A 74 -20.01 -9.59 -10.98
C ILE A 74 -20.29 -9.10 -12.39
N ARG A 75 -20.52 -7.79 -12.52
CA ARG A 75 -20.75 -7.11 -13.80
C ARG A 75 -19.63 -6.08 -14.02
N LEU A 76 -18.67 -6.41 -14.87
CA LEU A 76 -17.62 -5.48 -15.29
C LEU A 76 -18.14 -4.55 -16.38
N GLY A 77 -17.55 -3.35 -16.50
CA GLY A 77 -18.00 -2.34 -17.47
C GLY A 77 -19.37 -1.72 -17.16
N ALA A 78 -19.92 -1.99 -15.97
CA ALA A 78 -21.19 -1.47 -15.50
C ALA A 78 -20.95 -0.27 -14.55
N GLU A 79 -20.57 0.88 -15.11
CA GLU A 79 -20.32 2.08 -14.31
C GLU A 79 -21.62 2.63 -13.72
N VAL A 80 -21.66 2.82 -12.40
CA VAL A 80 -22.75 3.49 -11.70
C VAL A 80 -22.61 5.00 -11.82
N VAL A 81 -23.63 5.65 -12.37
CA VAL A 81 -23.64 7.11 -12.59
C VAL A 81 -24.52 7.84 -11.59
N ASN A 82 -25.56 7.19 -11.06
CA ASN A 82 -26.50 7.80 -10.12
C ASN A 82 -27.07 6.78 -9.12
N LEU A 83 -27.45 7.26 -7.94
CA LEU A 83 -28.12 6.50 -6.89
C LEU A 83 -29.37 7.26 -6.43
N SER A 84 -30.50 6.56 -6.33
CA SER A 84 -31.76 7.12 -5.79
C SER A 84 -32.38 6.11 -4.81
N GLY A 85 -32.09 6.28 -3.52
CA GLY A 85 -32.53 5.33 -2.50
C GLY A 85 -31.93 3.94 -2.74
N THR A 86 -32.75 3.00 -3.21
CA THR A 86 -32.31 1.64 -3.56
C THR A 86 -32.28 1.37 -5.07
N GLU A 87 -32.46 2.40 -5.87
CA GLU A 87 -32.33 2.38 -7.31
C GLU A 87 -30.91 2.81 -7.72
N VAL A 88 -30.30 2.03 -8.61
CA VAL A 88 -28.94 2.24 -9.14
C VAL A 88 -29.02 2.43 -10.65
N SER A 89 -28.62 3.62 -11.13
CA SER A 89 -28.58 3.90 -12.57
C SER A 89 -27.17 3.70 -13.11
N LEU A 90 -27.05 2.95 -14.21
CA LEU A 90 -25.79 2.70 -14.91
C LEU A 90 -25.58 3.68 -16.07
N SER A 91 -24.33 3.85 -16.50
CA SER A 91 -23.97 4.68 -17.66
C SER A 91 -24.59 4.17 -18.97
N SER A 92 -24.96 2.89 -19.04
CA SER A 92 -25.71 2.30 -20.15
C SER A 92 -27.16 2.77 -20.25
N GLY A 93 -27.69 3.45 -19.22
CA GLY A 93 -29.10 3.79 -19.07
C GLY A 93 -29.94 2.71 -18.38
N GLU A 94 -29.34 1.56 -18.04
CA GLU A 94 -30.01 0.53 -17.23
C GLU A 94 -30.25 1.02 -15.81
N VAL A 95 -31.40 0.63 -15.25
CA VAL A 95 -31.79 0.93 -13.87
C VAL A 95 -32.01 -0.38 -13.12
N ILE A 96 -31.32 -0.51 -11.98
CA ILE A 96 -31.37 -1.70 -11.13
C ILE A 96 -32.05 -1.33 -9.81
N GLU A 97 -33.15 -1.99 -9.49
CA GLU A 97 -33.76 -1.92 -8.17
C GLU A 97 -33.15 -2.99 -7.25
N ALA A 98 -32.76 -2.57 -6.04
CA ALA A 98 -32.26 -3.46 -5.00
C ALA A 98 -33.06 -3.31 -3.70
N GLY A 99 -32.95 -4.28 -2.79
CA GLY A 99 -33.45 -4.12 -1.42
C GLY A 99 -32.53 -3.26 -0.55
N LYS A 100 -31.23 -3.28 -0.85
CA LYS A 100 -30.17 -2.51 -0.19
C LYS A 100 -29.05 -2.22 -1.18
N VAL A 101 -28.39 -1.07 -1.03
CA VAL A 101 -27.23 -0.67 -1.82
C VAL A 101 -26.04 -0.49 -0.87
N LEU A 102 -24.93 -1.16 -1.17
CA LEU A 102 -23.66 -0.98 -0.49
C LEU A 102 -22.69 -0.27 -1.44
N LEU A 103 -22.20 0.89 -1.02
CA LEU A 103 -21.21 1.65 -1.76
C LEU A 103 -19.80 1.23 -1.33
N ALA A 104 -19.11 0.49 -2.19
CA ALA A 104 -17.74 0.00 -1.97
C ALA A 104 -16.77 0.58 -3.01
N THR A 105 -16.91 1.87 -3.32
CA THR A 105 -16.07 2.57 -4.30
C THR A 105 -14.88 3.24 -3.62
N ASP A 106 -13.94 3.74 -4.43
CA ASP A 106 -13.00 4.73 -3.91
C ASP A 106 -13.73 6.00 -3.43
N LYS A 107 -12.97 6.86 -2.73
CA LYS A 107 -13.46 8.09 -2.14
C LYS A 107 -14.04 9.06 -3.17
N THR A 108 -13.39 9.21 -4.32
CA THR A 108 -13.77 10.17 -5.36
C THR A 108 -15.11 9.79 -5.97
N ALA A 109 -15.26 8.53 -6.37
CA ALA A 109 -16.52 7.99 -6.86
C ALA A 109 -17.62 8.05 -5.80
N GLY A 110 -17.30 7.76 -4.54
CA GLY A 110 -18.28 7.80 -3.46
C GLY A 110 -18.81 9.21 -3.18
N VAL A 111 -17.92 10.20 -3.14
CA VAL A 111 -18.27 11.62 -3.01
C VAL A 111 -19.15 12.07 -4.18
N ARG A 112 -18.79 11.69 -5.42
CA ARG A 112 -19.57 12.00 -6.62
C ARG A 112 -20.99 11.44 -6.53
N LEU A 113 -21.13 10.18 -6.15
CA LEU A 113 -22.43 9.48 -6.10
C LEU A 113 -23.32 9.96 -4.95
N LEU A 114 -22.74 10.42 -3.84
CA LEU A 114 -23.48 10.87 -2.66
C LEU A 114 -23.66 12.40 -2.61
N GLY A 115 -23.14 13.15 -3.58
CA GLY A 115 -23.21 14.62 -3.60
C GLY A 115 -22.42 15.30 -2.46
N GLY A 116 -21.34 14.65 -1.99
CA GLY A 116 -20.52 15.15 -0.89
C GLY A 116 -19.44 16.14 -1.35
N ALA A 117 -18.67 16.65 -0.39
CA ALA A 117 -17.41 17.33 -0.65
C ALA A 117 -16.24 16.34 -0.48
N SER A 118 -15.23 16.43 -1.34
CA SER A 118 -13.98 15.68 -1.15
C SER A 118 -13.07 16.44 -0.20
N ASP A 119 -12.60 15.78 0.85
CA ASP A 119 -11.38 16.15 1.57
C ASP A 119 -10.16 15.55 0.84
N GLY A 120 -8.97 16.10 1.08
CA GLY A 120 -7.74 15.73 0.38
C GLY A 120 -7.42 14.22 0.40
N SER A 121 -6.58 13.77 -0.53
CA SER A 121 -6.05 12.41 -0.57
C SER A 121 -4.63 12.36 -0.03
N ARG A 122 -4.20 11.16 0.40
CA ARG A 122 -2.79 10.88 0.72
C ARG A 122 -2.19 10.15 -0.46
N SER A 123 -1.36 10.83 -1.23
CA SER A 123 -0.67 10.23 -2.36
C SER A 123 0.56 9.47 -1.90
N GLN A 124 0.82 8.35 -2.56
CA GLN A 124 1.92 7.43 -2.27
C GLN A 124 2.61 7.08 -3.59
N TRP A 125 3.88 6.72 -3.50
CA TRP A 125 4.68 6.25 -4.61
C TRP A 125 5.28 4.89 -4.28
N HIS A 126 5.60 4.13 -5.31
CA HIS A 126 6.42 2.93 -5.21
C HIS A 126 7.33 2.82 -6.42
N ALA A 127 8.40 2.05 -6.29
CA ALA A 127 9.29 1.67 -7.37
C ALA A 127 9.66 0.19 -7.22
N TYR A 128 9.61 -0.52 -8.34
CA TYR A 128 10.05 -1.91 -8.43
C TYR A 128 11.46 -1.95 -8.98
N PHE A 129 12.31 -2.73 -8.33
CA PHE A 129 13.69 -2.94 -8.74
C PHE A 129 13.95 -4.43 -8.94
N ARG A 130 14.74 -4.71 -9.96
CA ARG A 130 15.32 -6.01 -10.27
C ARG A 130 16.79 -5.98 -9.87
N SER A 131 17.29 -7.09 -9.34
CA SER A 131 18.71 -7.33 -9.09
C SER A 131 19.02 -8.82 -9.29
N SER A 132 20.27 -9.16 -9.58
CA SER A 132 20.73 -10.56 -9.66
C SER A 132 20.73 -11.25 -8.30
N GLU A 133 20.92 -10.49 -7.21
CA GLU A 133 20.98 -11.04 -5.86
C GLU A 133 20.28 -10.13 -4.84
N PRO A 134 19.71 -10.70 -3.77
CA PRO A 134 19.13 -9.91 -2.71
C PRO A 134 20.23 -9.22 -1.88
N PRO A 135 19.99 -7.97 -1.40
CA PRO A 135 20.95 -7.29 -0.53
C PRO A 135 21.15 -8.01 0.81
N ASN A 136 20.19 -8.85 1.22
CA ASN A 136 20.23 -9.72 2.39
C ASN A 136 19.07 -10.75 2.32
N GLU A 137 19.09 -11.76 3.19
CA GLU A 137 18.09 -12.85 3.24
C GLU A 137 16.82 -12.51 4.04
N SER A 138 16.59 -11.24 4.40
CA SER A 138 15.45 -10.84 5.24
C SER A 138 14.12 -11.10 4.53
N LYS A 139 13.19 -11.70 5.26
CA LYS A 139 11.76 -11.79 4.88
C LYS A 139 10.92 -10.69 5.53
N ALA A 140 11.56 -9.78 6.27
CA ALA A 140 10.91 -8.66 6.94
C ALA A 140 10.93 -7.41 6.06
N ILE A 141 9.98 -6.51 6.34
CA ILE A 141 9.97 -5.17 5.76
C ILE A 141 11.07 -4.34 6.42
N HIS A 142 11.95 -3.75 5.62
CA HIS A 142 12.90 -2.75 6.07
C HIS A 142 12.16 -1.42 6.22
N LEU A 143 12.23 -0.81 7.41
CA LEU A 143 11.54 0.45 7.72
C LEU A 143 12.58 1.57 7.77
N LEU A 144 12.38 2.61 6.96
CA LEU A 144 13.35 3.68 6.75
C LEU A 144 12.83 4.97 7.41
N PRO A 145 13.61 5.59 8.32
CA PRO A 145 13.20 6.82 8.99
C PRO A 145 12.90 7.95 8.01
N ALA A 146 11.87 8.75 8.31
CA ALA A 146 11.44 9.83 7.43
C ALA A 146 12.52 10.87 7.13
N ALA A 147 13.43 11.09 8.08
CA ALA A 147 14.52 12.04 7.97
C ALA A 147 15.61 11.64 6.97
N GLN A 148 15.64 10.38 6.51
CA GLN A 148 16.71 9.83 5.66
C GLN A 148 16.37 9.85 4.17
N GLY A 149 15.14 10.20 3.78
CA GLY A 149 14.78 10.28 2.37
C GLY A 149 13.32 9.95 2.08
N PRO A 150 12.98 9.74 0.80
CA PRO A 150 11.60 9.56 0.36
C PRO A 150 11.03 8.16 0.62
N CYS A 151 11.87 7.15 0.84
CA CYS A 151 11.42 5.79 1.16
C CYS A 151 10.97 5.73 2.62
N ARG A 152 9.89 4.99 2.86
CA ARG A 152 9.40 4.63 4.20
C ARG A 152 9.56 3.15 4.46
N ASN A 153 9.43 2.33 3.42
CA ASN A 153 9.74 0.94 3.52
C ASN A 153 10.39 0.39 2.26
N VAL A 154 11.12 -0.71 2.44
CA VAL A 154 11.68 -1.55 1.37
C VAL A 154 11.38 -3.00 1.71
N ALA A 155 10.89 -3.76 0.73
CA ALA A 155 10.65 -5.20 0.86
C ALA A 155 11.35 -5.97 -0.26
N ILE A 156 12.06 -7.03 0.10
CA ILE A 156 12.66 -7.98 -0.84
C ILE A 156 11.61 -9.06 -1.07
N MET A 157 10.77 -8.88 -2.09
CA MET A 157 9.55 -9.65 -2.26
C MET A 157 9.83 -11.12 -2.61
N SER A 158 10.87 -11.38 -3.39
CA SER A 158 11.28 -12.74 -3.77
C SER A 158 11.82 -13.56 -2.58
N ASN A 159 12.31 -12.91 -1.51
CA ASN A 159 12.67 -13.62 -0.27
C ASN A 159 11.43 -14.20 0.44
N VAL A 160 10.25 -13.60 0.22
CA VAL A 160 8.99 -14.00 0.84
C VAL A 160 8.24 -15.00 -0.05
N ALA A 161 8.10 -14.67 -1.33
CA ALA A 161 7.45 -15.50 -2.34
C ALA A 161 8.36 -15.61 -3.56
N THR A 162 9.00 -16.76 -3.72
CA THR A 162 9.97 -17.03 -4.80
C THR A 162 9.35 -16.86 -6.19
N GLU A 163 8.04 -17.07 -6.31
CA GLU A 163 7.26 -16.93 -7.55
C GLU A 163 7.17 -15.49 -8.05
N TYR A 164 7.58 -14.49 -7.26
CA TYR A 164 7.50 -13.08 -7.63
C TYR A 164 8.66 -12.61 -8.52
N ALA A 165 9.67 -13.46 -8.73
CA ALA A 165 10.80 -13.19 -9.61
C ALA A 165 11.25 -14.47 -10.33
N PRO A 166 11.94 -14.36 -11.48
CA PRO A 166 12.70 -15.46 -12.06
C PRO A 166 13.72 -16.07 -11.08
N GLU A 167 14.15 -17.31 -11.31
CA GLU A 167 15.03 -18.08 -10.40
C GLU A 167 16.36 -17.36 -10.07
N ASP A 168 16.93 -16.63 -11.03
CA ASP A 168 18.18 -15.88 -10.88
C ASP A 168 17.97 -14.36 -10.70
N GLU A 169 16.76 -13.94 -10.30
CA GLU A 169 16.42 -12.54 -10.10
C GLU A 169 15.75 -12.29 -8.75
N THR A 170 15.95 -11.08 -8.25
CA THR A 170 15.35 -10.59 -7.01
C THR A 170 14.42 -9.42 -7.31
N LEU A 171 13.20 -9.49 -6.79
CA LEU A 171 12.25 -8.37 -6.83
C LEU A 171 12.32 -7.58 -5.53
N ILE A 172 12.66 -6.29 -5.63
CA ILE A 172 12.74 -5.37 -4.50
C ILE A 172 11.75 -4.23 -4.73
N VAL A 173 10.99 -3.86 -3.70
CA VAL A 173 10.00 -2.78 -3.76
C VAL A 173 10.35 -1.73 -2.74
N ALA A 174 10.48 -0.48 -3.17
CA ALA A 174 10.57 0.68 -2.29
C ALA A 174 9.28 1.49 -2.38
N ALA A 175 8.80 2.01 -1.25
CA ALA A 175 7.58 2.82 -1.22
C ALA A 175 7.66 3.96 -0.21
N GLY A 176 6.86 5.01 -0.44
CA GLY A 176 6.75 6.17 0.45
C GLY A 176 5.57 7.08 0.12
N PRO A 177 5.31 8.11 0.95
CA PRO A 177 4.38 9.19 0.62
C PRO A 177 4.95 10.08 -0.49
N THR A 178 4.07 10.71 -1.26
CA THR A 178 4.46 11.75 -2.22
C THR A 178 3.41 12.84 -2.27
N SER A 179 3.84 14.07 -2.56
CA SER A 179 2.96 15.15 -3.02
C SER A 179 3.15 15.46 -4.51
N SER A 180 4.13 14.81 -5.15
CA SER A 180 4.45 14.95 -6.56
C SER A 180 3.74 13.88 -7.39
N ARG A 181 3.44 14.21 -8.65
CA ARG A 181 2.95 13.27 -9.66
C ARG A 181 4.04 12.27 -10.08
N GLU A 182 5.29 12.71 -10.10
CA GLU A 182 6.42 11.87 -10.46
C GLU A 182 7.03 11.23 -9.20
N PRO A 183 7.29 9.91 -9.21
CA PRO A 183 7.97 9.24 -8.11
C PRO A 183 9.40 9.80 -7.92
N PRO A 184 9.85 10.03 -6.67
CA PRO A 184 11.18 10.58 -6.39
C PRO A 184 12.30 9.54 -6.52
N VAL A 185 12.37 8.81 -7.65
CA VAL A 185 13.25 7.65 -7.84
C VAL A 185 14.73 8.01 -7.65
N SER A 186 15.18 9.17 -8.15
CA SER A 186 16.58 9.60 -8.00
C SER A 186 16.96 9.80 -6.54
N ALA A 187 16.09 10.45 -5.74
CA ALA A 187 16.31 10.63 -4.31
C ALA A 187 16.18 9.31 -3.55
N ALA A 188 15.28 8.42 -3.99
CA ALA A 188 15.15 7.08 -3.43
C ALA A 188 16.44 6.27 -3.64
N ARG A 189 17.05 6.32 -4.83
CA ARG A 189 18.33 5.63 -5.11
C ARG A 189 19.46 6.09 -4.19
N VAL A 190 19.55 7.38 -3.90
CA VAL A 190 20.54 7.91 -2.92
C VAL A 190 20.31 7.29 -1.54
N GLN A 191 19.07 7.28 -1.06
CA GLN A 191 18.75 6.68 0.24
C GLN A 191 18.98 5.15 0.26
N LEU A 192 18.69 4.46 -0.84
CA LEU A 192 18.95 3.02 -0.96
C LEU A 192 20.45 2.72 -0.94
N LEU A 193 21.28 3.55 -1.58
CA LEU A 193 22.74 3.46 -1.53
C LEU A 193 23.27 3.64 -0.10
N GLU A 194 22.76 4.62 0.64
CA GLU A 194 23.12 4.84 2.05
C GLU A 194 22.70 3.66 2.95
N THR A 195 21.59 2.99 2.63
CA THR A 195 21.00 1.92 3.44
C THR A 195 21.61 0.54 3.14
N PHE A 196 21.83 0.23 1.86
CA PHE A 196 22.22 -1.10 1.38
C PHE A 196 23.63 -1.14 0.76
N GLY A 197 24.30 0.00 0.64
CA GLY A 197 25.64 0.11 0.08
C GLY A 197 25.68 -0.10 -1.44
N ALA A 198 26.88 -0.30 -1.98
CA ALA A 198 27.14 -0.38 -3.42
C ALA A 198 26.28 -1.44 -4.15
N ARG A 199 25.79 -2.48 -3.46
CA ARG A 199 24.91 -3.50 -4.04
C ARG A 199 23.61 -2.92 -4.60
N SER A 200 23.12 -1.78 -4.08
CA SER A 200 21.91 -1.15 -4.64
C SER A 200 22.16 -0.32 -5.91
N GLU A 201 23.41 -0.08 -6.29
CA GLU A 201 23.74 0.61 -7.55
C GLU A 201 23.34 -0.23 -8.76
N GLU A 202 23.46 -1.55 -8.64
CA GLU A 202 23.11 -2.54 -9.67
C GLU A 202 21.59 -2.77 -9.79
N TRP A 203 20.78 -2.13 -8.96
CA TRP A 203 19.33 -2.30 -8.99
C TRP A 203 18.72 -1.60 -10.20
N GLU A 204 18.17 -2.40 -11.10
CA GLU A 204 17.52 -1.94 -12.32
C GLU A 204 16.07 -1.57 -12.02
N LEU A 205 15.66 -0.35 -12.36
CA LEU A 205 14.27 0.06 -12.19
C LEU A 205 13.41 -0.67 -13.22
N LEU A 206 12.39 -1.40 -12.75
CA LEU A 206 11.38 -1.98 -13.62
C LEU A 206 10.36 -0.90 -13.97
N THR A 207 10.29 -0.56 -15.25
CA THR A 207 9.16 0.22 -15.78
C THR A 207 8.06 -0.74 -16.17
N GLY A 208 6.84 -0.49 -15.71
CA GLY A 208 5.69 -1.29 -16.14
C GLY A 208 5.56 -1.30 -17.67
N PRO A 209 4.83 -2.27 -18.25
CA PRO A 209 4.43 -2.16 -19.65
C PRO A 209 3.66 -0.83 -19.80
N GLY A 210 4.12 0.01 -20.73
CA GLY A 210 3.45 1.27 -21.07
C GLY A 210 2.09 1.04 -21.72
#